data_AF-A0AAU5TSN1-F1
#
_entry.id   AF-A0AAU5TSN1-F1
#
_cell.length_a   1.000
_cell.length_b   1.000
_cell.length_c   1.000
_cell.angle_alpha   90.00
_cell.angle_beta   90.00
_cell.angle_gamma   90.00
#
_symmetry.space_group_name_H-M   'P 1'
#
loop_
_entity.id
_entity.type
_entity.pdbx_description
1 polymer ?
#
loop_
_entity_poly.entity_id
_entity_poly.type
_entity_poly.pdbx_seq_one_letter_code
_entity_poly.pdbx_strand_id
1 'polypeptide(L)'
;MEREVADTGVRGQRQVGAVGCGARGTGCFLRVAGFFAAMGGAGHLRAPSVYDYGNPGNAIWTGLLMIAGGMAAVVAGSRLARHGRRHTARVLERPEELPDRRFTLYLRPFDVDHALNRVMQAPRASLRERVTHTSGRTFEEALARGLRRRFGRVVAVGKPGERLPLPGADRFYLPLAEWQAPVSALIGRARVVALVTGSSAGTLWELTECMRLLPPERLLLLVFSDEVEYEEFRAAVPAAFEERSRELVGEGSVGEGSVPLRTPVFPAYPPLHNPQSLVRGTGLQGLIHFDAAWQPTFTRCDYTRFWTLTLMGRQMKMERRMVRPVLRRLAEATVEGAAEGAAEGADGRGRIAPLA
;
A
#
# COMPACT_ATOMS: atom_id res chain seq x y z
N MET A 1 -16.57 -31.24 12.34
CA MET A 1 -17.09 -30.26 11.36
C MET A 1 -16.10 -29.14 11.03
N GLU A 2 -15.26 -28.66 11.95
CA GLU A 2 -14.30 -27.56 11.66
C GLU A 2 -13.12 -27.93 10.74
N ARG A 3 -12.70 -29.20 10.67
CA ARG A 3 -11.60 -29.64 9.77
C ARG A 3 -12.01 -29.76 8.30
N GLU A 4 -13.29 -29.87 8.00
CA GLU A 4 -13.81 -30.12 6.63
C GLU A 4 -14.07 -28.81 5.85
N VAL A 5 -14.30 -27.71 6.58
CA VAL A 5 -14.44 -26.35 6.01
C VAL A 5 -13.08 -25.78 5.57
N ALA A 6 -11.99 -26.16 6.24
CA ALA A 6 -10.64 -25.74 5.87
C ALA A 6 -10.17 -26.36 4.53
N ASP A 7 -10.42 -27.66 4.31
CA ASP A 7 -9.90 -28.37 3.13
C ASP A 7 -10.66 -28.03 1.83
N THR A 8 -11.94 -27.66 1.95
CA THR A 8 -12.76 -27.17 0.82
C THR A 8 -12.37 -25.76 0.37
N GLY A 9 -11.92 -24.90 1.29
CA GLY A 9 -11.40 -23.56 0.99
C GLY A 9 -10.08 -23.59 0.19
N VAL A 10 -9.16 -24.48 0.57
CA VAL A 10 -7.82 -24.60 -0.04
C VAL A 10 -7.87 -25.14 -1.48
N ARG A 11 -8.74 -26.14 -1.76
CA ARG A 11 -8.96 -26.64 -3.14
C ARG A 11 -9.64 -25.61 -4.03
N GLY A 12 -10.61 -24.86 -3.50
CA GLY A 12 -11.27 -23.76 -4.21
C GLY A 12 -10.29 -22.66 -4.62
N GLN A 13 -9.35 -22.28 -3.75
CA GLN A 13 -8.37 -21.23 -4.04
C GLN A 13 -7.30 -21.60 -5.06
N ARG A 14 -6.86 -22.87 -5.12
CA ARG A 14 -5.91 -23.32 -6.16
C ARG A 14 -6.51 -23.23 -7.56
N GLN A 15 -7.81 -23.54 -7.73
CA GLN A 15 -8.52 -23.35 -8.99
C GLN A 15 -8.69 -21.87 -9.34
N VAL A 16 -8.97 -21.02 -8.35
CA VAL A 16 -9.08 -19.56 -8.51
C VAL A 16 -7.76 -18.93 -8.95
N GLY A 17 -6.61 -19.44 -8.49
CA GLY A 17 -5.29 -18.97 -8.92
C GLY A 17 -5.00 -19.20 -10.41
N ALA A 18 -5.38 -20.36 -10.97
CA ALA A 18 -5.21 -20.66 -12.39
C ALA A 18 -6.12 -19.79 -13.28
N VAL A 19 -7.40 -19.64 -12.88
CA VAL A 19 -8.36 -18.75 -13.55
C VAL A 19 -7.91 -17.28 -13.47
N GLY A 20 -7.39 -16.87 -12.31
CA GLY A 20 -6.83 -15.54 -12.09
C GLY A 20 -5.61 -15.24 -12.95
N CYS A 21 -4.68 -16.20 -13.07
CA CYS A 21 -3.52 -16.11 -13.96
C CYS A 21 -3.92 -16.04 -15.43
N GLY A 22 -4.88 -16.85 -15.87
CA GLY A 22 -5.44 -16.81 -17.23
C GLY A 22 -6.08 -15.46 -17.55
N ALA A 23 -7.00 -14.99 -16.72
CA ALA A 23 -7.65 -13.68 -16.87
C ALA A 23 -6.63 -12.52 -16.86
N ARG A 24 -5.59 -12.62 -16.02
CA ARG A 24 -4.49 -11.64 -16.01
C ARG A 24 -3.70 -11.65 -17.32
N GLY A 25 -3.36 -12.82 -17.84
CA GLY A 25 -2.64 -12.99 -19.11
C GLY A 25 -3.45 -12.43 -20.30
N THR A 26 -4.69 -12.88 -20.44
CA THR A 26 -5.61 -12.44 -21.50
C THR A 26 -5.86 -10.93 -21.43
N GLY A 27 -6.07 -10.40 -20.22
CA GLY A 27 -6.24 -8.95 -20.03
C GLY A 27 -4.98 -8.15 -20.37
N CYS A 28 -3.78 -8.68 -20.12
CA CYS A 28 -2.53 -8.06 -20.56
C CYS A 28 -2.42 -8.05 -22.09
N PHE A 29 -2.67 -9.19 -22.74
CA PHE A 29 -2.62 -9.31 -24.19
C PHE A 29 -3.59 -8.36 -24.88
N LEU A 30 -4.86 -8.34 -24.46
CA LEU A 30 -5.90 -7.50 -25.06
C LEU A 30 -5.57 -6.01 -25.00
N ARG A 31 -4.84 -5.57 -23.96
CA ARG A 31 -4.37 -4.17 -23.86
C ARG A 31 -3.26 -3.85 -24.85
N VAL A 32 -2.30 -4.75 -25.01
CA VAL A 32 -1.19 -4.56 -25.94
C VAL A 32 -1.73 -4.55 -27.37
N ALA A 33 -2.57 -5.53 -27.72
CA ALA A 33 -3.24 -5.59 -29.01
C ALA A 33 -4.10 -4.35 -29.28
N GLY A 34 -4.93 -3.93 -28.30
CA GLY A 34 -5.75 -2.73 -28.41
C GLY A 34 -4.93 -1.44 -28.59
N PHE A 35 -3.77 -1.33 -27.95
CA PHE A 35 -2.85 -0.21 -28.14
C PHE A 35 -2.32 -0.12 -29.58
N PHE A 36 -1.84 -1.24 -30.12
CA PHE A 36 -1.33 -1.28 -31.49
C PHE A 36 -2.44 -1.01 -32.52
N ALA A 37 -3.66 -1.53 -32.29
CA ALA A 37 -4.82 -1.20 -33.12
C ALA A 37 -5.13 0.31 -33.11
N ALA A 38 -5.12 0.95 -31.94
CA ALA A 38 -5.36 2.39 -31.83
C ALA A 38 -4.25 3.23 -32.50
N MET A 39 -2.98 2.80 -32.38
CA MET A 39 -1.87 3.46 -33.10
C MET A 39 -1.99 3.29 -34.62
N GLY A 40 -2.35 2.10 -35.10
CA GLY A 40 -2.62 1.86 -36.52
C GLY A 40 -3.74 2.73 -37.05
N GLY A 41 -4.83 2.87 -36.29
CA GLY A 41 -5.94 3.75 -36.64
C GLY A 41 -5.53 5.23 -36.73
N ALA A 42 -4.65 5.71 -35.84
CA ALA A 42 -4.09 7.06 -35.94
C ALA A 42 -3.22 7.24 -37.19
N GLY A 43 -2.52 6.18 -37.62
CA GLY A 43 -1.82 6.15 -38.91
C GLY A 43 -2.77 6.31 -40.09
N HIS A 44 -3.92 5.63 -40.08
CA HIS A 44 -4.95 5.75 -41.11
C HIS A 44 -5.58 7.15 -41.18
N LEU A 45 -5.71 7.86 -40.04
CA LEU A 45 -6.16 9.25 -40.04
C LEU A 45 -5.15 10.22 -40.69
N ARG A 46 -3.86 9.88 -40.64
CA ARG A 46 -2.77 10.69 -41.21
C ARG A 46 -2.46 10.32 -42.66
N ALA A 47 -2.84 9.12 -43.10
CA ALA A 47 -2.51 8.61 -44.44
C ALA A 47 -3.07 9.49 -45.59
N PRO A 48 -4.32 10.00 -45.55
CA PRO A 48 -4.85 10.86 -46.61
C PRO A 48 -4.12 12.20 -46.79
N SER A 49 -3.39 12.67 -45.77
CA SER A 49 -2.58 13.90 -45.88
C SER A 49 -1.15 13.65 -46.39
N VAL A 50 -0.77 12.39 -46.58
CA VAL A 50 0.60 11.98 -46.97
C VAL A 50 0.59 11.21 -48.29
N TYR A 51 -0.47 10.46 -48.57
CA TYR A 51 -0.62 9.63 -49.76
C TYR A 51 -1.88 10.03 -50.52
N ASP A 52 -1.79 10.11 -51.84
CA ASP A 52 -2.93 10.40 -52.72
C ASP A 52 -3.87 9.19 -52.74
N TYR A 53 -5.04 9.34 -52.11
CA TYR A 53 -6.03 8.29 -51.92
C TYR A 53 -7.28 8.65 -52.71
N GLY A 54 -7.70 7.79 -53.64
CA GLY A 54 -8.89 8.03 -54.47
C GLY A 54 -10.21 8.13 -53.69
N ASN A 55 -10.25 7.65 -52.43
CA ASN A 55 -11.37 7.87 -51.51
C ASN A 55 -10.87 8.04 -50.06
N PRO A 56 -10.62 9.28 -49.61
CA PRO A 56 -10.09 9.54 -48.26
C PRO A 56 -11.10 9.21 -47.15
N GLY A 57 -12.41 9.17 -47.45
CA GLY A 57 -13.46 8.88 -46.48
C GLY A 57 -13.32 7.49 -45.85
N ASN A 58 -13.02 6.47 -46.66
CA ASN A 58 -12.85 5.10 -46.18
C ASN A 58 -11.66 4.94 -45.24
N ALA A 59 -10.55 5.62 -45.53
CA ALA A 59 -9.37 5.62 -44.68
C ALA A 59 -9.65 6.27 -43.32
N ILE A 60 -10.39 7.40 -43.32
CA ILE A 60 -10.77 8.11 -42.09
C ILE A 60 -11.68 7.22 -41.23
N TRP A 61 -12.74 6.64 -41.81
CA TRP A 61 -13.66 5.75 -41.08
C TRP A 61 -12.96 4.51 -40.52
N THR A 62 -12.08 3.88 -41.30
CA THR A 62 -11.26 2.75 -40.86
C THR A 62 -10.38 3.15 -39.67
N GLY A 63 -9.73 4.32 -39.75
CA GLY A 63 -8.92 4.87 -38.66
C GLY A 63 -9.72 5.12 -37.38
N LEU A 64 -10.91 5.73 -37.48
CA LEU A 64 -11.79 5.97 -36.33
C LEU A 64 -12.26 4.66 -35.68
N LEU A 65 -12.67 3.66 -36.47
CA LEU A 65 -13.10 2.35 -35.96
C LEU A 65 -11.97 1.60 -35.26
N MET A 66 -10.75 1.62 -35.83
CA MET A 66 -9.57 1.03 -35.20
C MET A 66 -9.20 1.70 -33.87
N ILE A 67 -9.31 3.04 -33.80
CA ILE A 67 -9.10 3.78 -32.55
C ILE A 67 -10.15 3.41 -31.51
N ALA A 68 -11.44 3.44 -31.88
CA ALA A 68 -12.53 3.13 -30.97
C ALA A 68 -12.44 1.68 -30.44
N GLY A 69 -12.25 0.71 -31.34
CA GLY A 69 -12.09 -0.70 -31.00
C GLY A 69 -10.82 -0.97 -30.17
N GLY A 70 -9.70 -0.35 -30.55
CA GLY A 70 -8.45 -0.44 -29.79
C GLY A 70 -8.58 0.12 -28.37
N MET A 71 -9.24 1.27 -28.22
CA MET A 71 -9.51 1.88 -26.90
C MET A 71 -10.45 1.01 -26.05
N ALA A 72 -11.51 0.46 -26.65
CA ALA A 72 -12.42 -0.46 -25.96
C ALA A 72 -11.67 -1.71 -25.47
N ALA A 73 -10.81 -2.30 -26.30
CA ALA A 73 -9.96 -3.44 -25.94
C ALA A 73 -8.98 -3.10 -24.79
N VAL A 74 -8.36 -1.91 -24.80
CA VAL A 74 -7.51 -1.44 -23.69
C VAL A 74 -8.29 -1.33 -22.37
N VAL A 75 -9.51 -0.80 -22.40
CA VAL A 75 -10.36 -0.67 -21.20
C VAL A 75 -10.80 -2.04 -20.70
N ALA A 76 -11.32 -2.89 -21.59
CA ALA A 76 -11.77 -4.24 -21.26
C ALA A 76 -10.61 -5.10 -20.72
N GLY A 77 -9.46 -5.07 -21.37
CA GLY A 77 -8.27 -5.79 -20.94
C GLY A 77 -7.73 -5.29 -19.59
N SER A 78 -7.87 -3.99 -19.30
CA SER A 78 -7.51 -3.43 -17.98
C SER A 78 -8.43 -3.91 -16.87
N ARG A 79 -9.73 -4.01 -17.13
CA ARG A 79 -10.71 -4.55 -16.18
C ARG A 79 -10.47 -6.04 -15.96
N LEU A 80 -10.27 -6.81 -17.03
CA LEU A 80 -10.01 -8.25 -16.96
C LEU A 80 -8.70 -8.55 -16.23
N ALA A 81 -7.63 -7.82 -16.54
CA ALA A 81 -6.35 -7.98 -15.86
C ALA A 81 -6.43 -7.62 -14.37
N ARG A 82 -7.28 -6.66 -13.97
CA ARG A 82 -7.53 -6.35 -12.56
C ARG A 82 -8.33 -7.45 -11.88
N HIS A 83 -9.38 -7.94 -12.54
CA HIS A 83 -10.18 -9.05 -12.04
C HIS A 83 -9.31 -10.28 -11.80
N GLY A 84 -8.46 -10.65 -12.77
CA GLY A 84 -7.51 -11.74 -12.62
C GLY A 84 -6.53 -11.55 -11.47
N ARG A 85 -6.04 -10.32 -11.22
CA ARG A 85 -5.15 -10.04 -10.08
C ARG A 85 -5.82 -10.22 -8.72
N ARG A 86 -7.11 -9.90 -8.58
CA ARG A 86 -7.87 -10.13 -7.33
C ARG A 86 -7.92 -11.61 -6.97
N HIS A 87 -8.06 -12.48 -7.98
CA HIS A 87 -8.04 -13.95 -7.82
C HIS A 87 -6.65 -14.55 -7.56
N THR A 88 -5.58 -13.74 -7.63
CA THR A 88 -4.21 -14.19 -7.31
C THR A 88 -3.73 -13.74 -5.93
N ALA A 89 -4.51 -12.95 -5.20
CA ALA A 89 -4.16 -12.56 -3.84
C ALA A 89 -4.31 -13.76 -2.91
N ARG A 90 -3.26 -14.08 -2.14
CA ARG A 90 -3.27 -15.20 -1.21
C ARG A 90 -3.96 -14.79 0.08
N VAL A 91 -4.85 -15.63 0.57
CA VAL A 91 -5.37 -15.53 1.94
C VAL A 91 -4.51 -16.42 2.82
N LEU A 92 -4.08 -15.88 3.95
CA LEU A 92 -3.39 -16.58 5.02
C LEU A 92 -4.46 -17.02 6.02
N GLU A 93 -4.47 -18.29 6.39
CA GLU A 93 -5.40 -18.80 7.39
C GLU A 93 -4.85 -18.60 8.80
N ARG A 94 -3.51 -18.57 8.92
CA ARG A 94 -2.82 -18.53 10.20
C ARG A 94 -1.65 -17.55 10.20
N PRO A 95 -1.46 -16.75 11.27
CA PRO A 95 -0.30 -15.86 11.40
C PRO A 95 1.03 -16.62 11.35
N GLU A 96 1.06 -17.86 11.80
CA GLU A 96 2.27 -18.68 11.93
C GLU A 96 2.87 -19.07 10.56
N GLU A 97 2.10 -18.96 9.47
CA GLU A 97 2.59 -19.20 8.12
C GLU A 97 3.62 -18.16 7.63
N LEU A 98 3.71 -17.03 8.34
CA LEU A 98 4.64 -15.96 8.01
C LEU A 98 5.93 -16.15 8.81
N PRO A 99 7.10 -16.25 8.17
CA PRO A 99 8.34 -16.27 8.92
C PRO A 99 8.57 -14.92 9.60
N ASP A 100 8.99 -14.99 10.87
CA ASP A 100 9.26 -13.83 11.70
C ASP A 100 10.24 -12.87 11.03
N ARG A 101 9.95 -11.57 11.12
CA ARG A 101 10.77 -10.48 10.58
C ARG A 101 11.06 -10.57 9.07
N ARG A 102 10.22 -11.28 8.31
CA ARG A 102 10.32 -11.39 6.84
C ARG A 102 9.09 -10.88 6.08
N PHE A 103 8.20 -10.18 6.76
CA PHE A 103 7.02 -9.56 6.14
C PHE A 103 6.78 -8.14 6.64
N THR A 104 6.10 -7.34 5.83
CA THR A 104 5.56 -6.03 6.19
C THR A 104 4.09 -6.20 6.53
N LEU A 105 3.69 -5.74 7.71
CA LEU A 105 2.29 -5.62 8.06
C LEU A 105 1.76 -4.29 7.55
N TYR A 106 0.65 -4.30 6.81
CA TYR A 106 -0.03 -3.12 6.33
C TYR A 106 -1.37 -2.99 7.05
N LEU A 107 -1.44 -2.03 7.98
CA LEU A 107 -2.63 -1.72 8.76
C LEU A 107 -3.32 -0.51 8.14
N ARG A 108 -4.64 -0.60 7.99
CA ARG A 108 -5.43 0.49 7.42
C ARG A 108 -6.82 0.53 8.03
N PRO A 109 -7.39 1.73 8.21
CA PRO A 109 -8.81 1.90 8.50
C PRO A 109 -9.68 1.26 7.39
N PHE A 110 -10.77 0.60 7.77
CA PHE A 110 -11.69 -0.05 6.81
C PHE A 110 -12.55 0.95 6.02
N ASP A 111 -12.76 2.15 6.54
CA ASP A 111 -13.48 3.27 5.92
C ASP A 111 -12.66 4.00 4.85
N VAL A 112 -11.34 4.09 5.05
CA VAL A 112 -10.39 4.64 4.06
C VAL A 112 -10.24 3.73 2.82
N ASP A 113 -10.72 2.49 2.90
CA ASP A 113 -10.61 1.48 1.85
C ASP A 113 -11.29 1.93 0.54
N HIS A 114 -12.44 2.62 0.60
CA HIS A 114 -13.12 3.11 -0.62
C HIS A 114 -12.32 4.21 -1.36
N ALA A 115 -11.60 5.07 -0.64
CA ALA A 115 -10.76 6.12 -1.22
C ALA A 115 -9.46 5.55 -1.83
N LEU A 116 -8.82 4.59 -1.14
CA LEU A 116 -7.62 3.88 -1.62
C LEU A 116 -7.89 2.97 -2.83
N ASN A 117 -9.14 2.52 -2.98
CA ASN A 117 -9.62 1.72 -4.09
C ASN A 117 -9.84 2.52 -5.38
N ARG A 118 -9.74 3.86 -5.35
CA ARG A 118 -9.76 4.64 -6.58
C ARG A 118 -8.53 4.26 -7.40
N VAL A 119 -8.78 3.74 -8.60
CA VAL A 119 -7.77 3.54 -9.63
C VAL A 119 -6.95 4.81 -9.73
N MET A 120 -5.64 4.69 -9.85
CA MET A 120 -4.74 5.81 -10.16
C MET A 120 -5.09 6.35 -11.55
N GLN A 121 -6.18 7.08 -11.63
CA GLN A 121 -6.63 7.83 -12.78
C GLN A 121 -6.31 9.27 -12.44
N ALA A 122 -5.26 9.78 -13.07
CA ALA A 122 -5.10 11.21 -13.14
C ALA A 122 -6.39 11.78 -13.78
N PRO A 123 -7.13 12.68 -13.10
CA PRO A 123 -8.34 13.29 -13.64
C PRO A 123 -8.10 14.05 -14.96
N ARG A 124 -6.84 14.25 -15.32
CA ARG A 124 -6.35 14.90 -16.55
C ARG A 124 -5.31 14.05 -17.31
N ALA A 125 -5.36 12.72 -17.20
CA ALA A 125 -4.48 11.88 -18.01
C ALA A 125 -4.78 12.09 -19.50
N SER A 126 -3.75 12.47 -20.26
CA SER A 126 -3.80 12.48 -21.72
C SER A 126 -4.24 11.11 -22.27
N LEU A 127 -4.81 11.07 -23.49
CA LEU A 127 -5.19 9.81 -24.13
C LEU A 127 -4.01 8.83 -24.19
N ARG A 128 -2.80 9.37 -24.43
CA ARG A 128 -1.52 8.65 -24.37
C ARG A 128 -1.23 8.12 -22.96
N GLU A 129 -1.41 8.88 -21.89
CA GLU A 129 -1.23 8.39 -20.51
C GLU A 129 -2.24 7.26 -20.19
N ARG A 130 -3.52 7.40 -20.53
CA ARG A 130 -4.52 6.33 -20.32
C ARG A 130 -4.15 5.01 -20.99
N VAL A 131 -3.48 5.10 -22.14
CA VAL A 131 -3.11 3.97 -22.99
C VAL A 131 -1.73 3.40 -22.63
N THR A 132 -0.77 4.25 -22.29
CA THR A 132 0.58 3.87 -21.80
C THR A 132 0.60 3.49 -20.31
N HIS A 133 -0.46 3.80 -19.56
CA HIS A 133 -0.68 3.30 -18.19
C HIS A 133 -1.17 1.85 -18.20
N THR A 134 -0.33 0.98 -18.74
CA THR A 134 -0.47 -0.47 -18.86
C THR A 134 -0.34 -1.20 -17.51
N SER A 135 -0.60 -0.52 -16.40
CA SER A 135 -0.68 -1.16 -15.09
C SER A 135 -2.12 -1.38 -14.63
N GLY A 136 -3.04 -0.43 -14.86
CA GLY A 136 -4.39 -0.49 -14.28
C GLY A 136 -4.39 -0.73 -12.76
N ARG A 137 -3.29 -0.34 -12.09
CA ARG A 137 -3.00 -0.68 -10.70
C ARG A 137 -3.62 0.32 -9.73
N THR A 138 -4.10 -0.15 -8.59
CA THR A 138 -4.55 0.74 -7.50
C THR A 138 -3.35 1.40 -6.81
N PHE A 139 -3.59 2.46 -6.04
CA PHE A 139 -2.53 3.07 -5.22
C PHE A 139 -1.91 2.04 -4.28
N GLU A 140 -2.76 1.25 -3.62
CA GLU A 140 -2.34 0.16 -2.75
C GLU A 140 -1.45 -0.87 -3.48
N GLU A 141 -1.78 -1.28 -4.71
CA GLU A 141 -0.92 -2.17 -5.50
C GLU A 141 0.46 -1.55 -5.77
N ALA A 142 0.55 -0.23 -5.93
CA ALA A 142 1.82 0.46 -6.12
C ALA A 142 2.65 0.50 -4.83
N LEU A 143 2.02 0.90 -3.72
CA LEU A 143 2.61 0.92 -2.38
C LEU A 143 3.10 -0.47 -1.96
N ALA A 144 2.23 -1.48 -2.02
CA ALA A 144 2.55 -2.84 -1.60
C ALA A 144 3.71 -3.43 -2.42
N ARG A 145 3.83 -3.08 -3.71
CA ARG A 145 5.00 -3.48 -4.51
C ARG A 145 6.29 -2.78 -4.06
N GLY A 146 6.21 -1.50 -3.73
CA GLY A 146 7.34 -0.72 -3.21
C GLY A 146 7.84 -1.31 -1.90
N LEU A 147 6.93 -1.54 -0.95
CA LEU A 147 7.21 -2.21 0.32
C LEU A 147 7.75 -3.63 0.09
N ARG A 148 7.11 -4.40 -0.80
CA ARG A 148 7.49 -5.80 -1.04
C ARG A 148 8.93 -5.96 -1.51
N ARG A 149 9.37 -5.08 -2.40
CA ARG A 149 10.74 -5.09 -2.94
C ARG A 149 11.81 -4.83 -1.88
N ARG A 150 11.46 -4.18 -0.76
CA ARG A 150 12.43 -3.72 0.23
C ARG A 150 12.37 -4.49 1.55
N PHE A 151 11.19 -4.93 1.95
CA PHE A 151 10.94 -5.45 3.29
C PHE A 151 10.40 -6.90 3.32
N GLY A 152 10.08 -7.49 2.16
CA GLY A 152 9.56 -8.86 2.08
C GLY A 152 8.07 -8.90 1.76
N ARG A 153 7.36 -9.99 2.08
CA ARG A 153 5.93 -10.11 1.73
C ARG A 153 5.10 -9.02 2.42
N VAL A 154 4.10 -8.45 1.76
CA VAL A 154 3.18 -7.49 2.39
C VAL A 154 1.91 -8.23 2.77
N VAL A 155 1.52 -8.11 4.03
CA VAL A 155 0.35 -8.75 4.61
C VAL A 155 -0.55 -7.66 5.17
N ALA A 156 -1.83 -7.69 4.83
CA ALA A 156 -2.81 -6.73 5.30
C ALA A 156 -3.96 -7.44 6.00
N VAL A 157 -4.49 -6.83 7.06
CA VAL A 157 -5.71 -7.31 7.71
C VAL A 157 -6.89 -6.96 6.80
N GLY A 158 -7.70 -7.96 6.43
CA GLY A 158 -8.87 -7.79 5.56
C GLY A 158 -10.14 -7.56 6.38
N LYS A 159 -11.14 -6.90 5.76
CA LYS A 159 -12.46 -6.74 6.39
C LYS A 159 -13.19 -8.09 6.38
N PRO A 160 -13.72 -8.57 7.52
CA PRO A 160 -14.52 -9.80 7.54
C PRO A 160 -15.70 -9.71 6.55
N GLY A 161 -15.90 -10.76 5.74
CA GLY A 161 -16.97 -10.80 4.72
C GLY A 161 -16.65 -10.11 3.39
N GLU A 162 -15.41 -9.68 3.15
CA GLU A 162 -14.99 -9.16 1.85
C GLU A 162 -15.09 -10.25 0.76
N ARG A 163 -15.88 -10.01 -0.30
CA ARG A 163 -16.12 -11.00 -1.37
C ARG A 163 -14.86 -11.39 -2.14
N LEU A 164 -13.92 -10.46 -2.34
CA LEU A 164 -12.68 -10.68 -3.08
C LEU A 164 -11.60 -9.73 -2.55
N PRO A 165 -10.43 -10.25 -2.11
CA PRO A 165 -9.35 -9.45 -1.56
C PRO A 165 -8.80 -8.46 -2.59
N LEU A 166 -8.45 -7.26 -2.13
CA LEU A 166 -7.75 -6.31 -3.01
C LEU A 166 -6.35 -6.82 -3.36
N PRO A 167 -5.92 -6.64 -4.62
CA PRO A 167 -4.64 -7.14 -5.08
C PRO A 167 -3.50 -6.29 -4.50
N GLY A 168 -2.34 -6.91 -4.25
CA GLY A 168 -1.10 -6.21 -3.86
C GLY A 168 -0.52 -6.66 -2.52
N ALA A 169 -1.37 -7.02 -1.56
CA ALA A 169 -1.00 -7.60 -0.28
C ALA A 169 -1.67 -8.97 -0.10
N ASP A 170 -1.00 -9.88 0.58
CA ASP A 170 -1.61 -11.11 1.10
C ASP A 170 -2.61 -10.71 2.21
N ARG A 171 -3.75 -11.38 2.32
CA ARG A 171 -4.78 -11.03 3.32
C ARG A 171 -4.77 -11.98 4.49
N PHE A 172 -4.95 -11.42 5.67
CA PHE A 172 -5.28 -12.15 6.88
C PHE A 172 -6.64 -11.67 7.40
N TYR A 173 -7.61 -12.57 7.52
CA TYR A 173 -8.94 -12.23 8.02
C TYR A 173 -9.03 -12.61 9.49
N LEU A 174 -9.36 -11.63 10.32
CA LEU A 174 -9.52 -11.82 11.76
C LEU A 174 -10.98 -12.13 12.09
N PRO A 175 -11.22 -12.88 13.19
CA PRO A 175 -12.55 -12.93 13.79
C PRO A 175 -13.03 -11.53 14.19
N LEU A 176 -14.35 -11.30 14.19
CA LEU A 176 -14.93 -9.99 14.56
C LEU A 176 -14.68 -9.65 16.05
N ALA A 177 -14.67 -10.67 16.90
CA ALA A 177 -14.31 -10.57 18.31
C ALA A 177 -12.82 -10.88 18.50
N GLU A 178 -12.19 -10.34 19.54
CA GLU A 178 -10.81 -10.68 19.94
C GLU A 178 -9.74 -10.40 18.86
N TRP A 179 -9.99 -9.43 17.96
CA TRP A 179 -9.07 -9.10 16.87
C TRP A 179 -7.75 -8.46 17.35
N GLN A 180 -7.76 -7.81 18.52
CA GLN A 180 -6.61 -7.06 19.06
C GLN A 180 -5.39 -7.96 19.31
N ALA A 181 -5.55 -9.09 20.01
CA ALA A 181 -4.45 -9.99 20.32
C ALA A 181 -3.72 -10.54 19.07
N PRO A 182 -4.42 -11.05 18.04
CA PRO A 182 -3.82 -11.40 16.76
C PRO A 182 -3.11 -10.23 16.05
N VAL A 183 -3.66 -9.01 16.09
CA VAL A 183 -3.00 -7.83 15.53
C VAL A 183 -1.71 -7.52 16.29
N SER A 184 -1.73 -7.53 17.61
CA SER A 184 -0.53 -7.35 18.45
C SER A 184 0.56 -8.39 18.12
N ALA A 185 0.18 -9.65 17.96
CA ALA A 185 1.12 -10.72 17.56
C ALA A 185 1.73 -10.46 16.17
N LEU A 186 0.92 -10.02 15.20
CA LEU A 186 1.40 -9.66 13.87
C LEU A 186 2.32 -8.43 13.90
N ILE A 187 1.98 -7.39 14.66
CA ILE A 187 2.81 -6.20 14.87
C ILE A 187 4.18 -6.62 15.39
N GLY A 188 4.21 -7.40 16.47
CA GLY A 188 5.44 -7.88 17.09
C GLY A 188 6.33 -8.66 16.12
N ARG A 189 5.76 -9.46 15.22
CA ARG A 189 6.52 -10.33 14.30
C ARG A 189 6.89 -9.67 12.97
N ALA A 190 6.24 -8.56 12.60
CA ALA A 190 6.50 -7.88 11.33
C ALA A 190 7.90 -7.29 11.26
N ARG A 191 8.54 -7.29 10.09
CA ARG A 191 9.79 -6.56 9.86
C ARG A 191 9.57 -5.06 10.00
N VAL A 192 8.53 -4.56 9.34
CA VAL A 192 8.06 -3.17 9.37
C VAL A 192 6.55 -3.20 9.41
N VAL A 193 5.94 -2.27 10.14
CA VAL A 193 4.50 -1.99 10.09
C VAL A 193 4.29 -0.68 9.34
N ALA A 194 3.48 -0.74 8.28
CA ALA A 194 3.00 0.41 7.54
C ALA A 194 1.55 0.68 7.96
N LEU A 195 1.29 1.75 8.71
CA LEU A 195 -0.02 2.10 9.24
C LEU A 195 -0.58 3.33 8.50
N VAL A 196 -1.80 3.26 8.00
CA VAL A 196 -2.49 4.44 7.46
C VAL A 196 -3.02 5.30 8.60
N THR A 197 -2.74 6.60 8.58
CA THR A 197 -3.25 7.53 9.61
C THR A 197 -4.77 7.67 9.53
N GLY A 198 -5.44 7.73 10.68
CA GLY A 198 -6.89 7.94 10.79
C GLY A 198 -7.31 8.18 12.24
N SER A 199 -8.42 8.90 12.43
CA SER A 199 -8.93 9.33 13.74
C SER A 199 -9.91 8.34 14.40
N SER A 200 -10.24 7.23 13.74
CA SER A 200 -11.09 6.18 14.31
C SER A 200 -10.42 5.52 15.53
N ALA A 201 -11.21 5.11 16.53
CA ALA A 201 -10.72 4.42 17.73
C ALA A 201 -9.85 3.19 17.42
N GLY A 202 -10.24 2.34 16.46
CA GLY A 202 -9.46 1.16 16.07
C GLY A 202 -8.08 1.51 15.51
N THR A 203 -8.00 2.52 14.63
CA THR A 203 -6.72 2.97 14.04
C THR A 203 -5.82 3.63 15.09
N LEU A 204 -6.40 4.39 16.02
CA LEU A 204 -5.64 4.98 17.13
C LEU A 204 -5.13 3.89 18.08
N TRP A 205 -5.93 2.86 18.35
CA TRP A 205 -5.47 1.68 19.08
C TRP A 205 -4.32 0.96 18.35
N GLU A 206 -4.41 0.77 17.03
CA GLU A 206 -3.33 0.17 16.24
C GLU A 206 -2.04 0.99 16.33
N LEU A 207 -2.15 2.32 16.35
CA LEU A 207 -1.02 3.22 16.54
C LEU A 207 -0.39 3.07 17.92
N THR A 208 -1.19 3.11 19.00
CA THR A 208 -0.66 2.96 20.36
C THR A 208 0.01 1.61 20.53
N GLU A 209 -0.58 0.55 19.98
CA GLU A 209 -0.04 -0.80 20.04
C GLU A 209 1.24 -0.96 19.21
N CYS A 210 1.33 -0.33 18.05
CA CYS A 210 2.57 -0.26 17.27
C CYS A 210 3.68 0.43 18.05
N MET A 211 3.41 1.57 18.68
CA MET A 211 4.41 2.31 19.45
C MET A 211 4.81 1.61 20.74
N ARG A 212 3.94 0.76 21.29
CA ARG A 212 4.24 -0.10 22.44
C ARG A 212 5.16 -1.27 22.09
N LEU A 213 4.98 -1.89 20.92
CA LEU A 213 5.59 -3.17 20.57
C LEU A 213 6.81 -3.07 19.63
N LEU A 214 6.95 -1.96 18.90
CA LEU A 214 7.98 -1.79 17.89
C LEU A 214 9.06 -0.83 18.37
N PRO A 215 10.31 -0.97 17.92
CA PRO A 215 11.23 0.16 17.87
C PRO A 215 10.79 1.14 16.78
N PRO A 216 11.14 2.43 16.90
CA PRO A 216 10.65 3.51 16.03
C PRO A 216 10.93 3.27 14.54
N GLU A 217 12.07 2.67 14.19
CA GLU A 217 12.50 2.43 12.81
C GLU A 217 11.72 1.32 12.12
N ARG A 218 10.86 0.62 12.86
CA ARG A 218 9.96 -0.42 12.34
C ARG A 218 8.53 0.09 12.11
N LEU A 219 8.24 1.36 12.40
CA LEU A 219 6.95 1.97 12.15
C LEU A 219 7.03 3.03 11.04
N LEU A 220 6.15 2.89 10.05
CA LEU A 220 5.95 3.86 8.97
C LEU A 220 4.48 4.27 8.94
N LEU A 221 4.18 5.54 9.15
CA LEU A 221 2.82 6.05 8.95
C LEU A 221 2.65 6.57 7.54
N LEU A 222 1.49 6.27 6.95
CA LEU A 222 1.12 6.64 5.60
C LEU A 222 -0.06 7.62 5.67
N VAL A 223 0.19 8.85 5.24
CA VAL A 223 -0.81 9.92 5.25
C VAL A 223 -1.48 9.95 3.88
N PHE A 224 -2.76 9.61 3.84
CA PHE A 224 -3.60 9.70 2.63
C PHE A 224 -4.63 10.82 2.70
N SER A 225 -4.91 11.27 3.91
CA SER A 225 -5.81 12.36 4.24
C SER A 225 -5.27 13.71 3.81
N ASP A 226 -6.20 14.66 3.61
CA ASP A 226 -5.85 16.05 3.48
C ASP A 226 -5.44 16.66 4.84
N GLU A 227 -5.17 17.96 4.83
CA GLU A 227 -4.71 18.69 6.03
C GLU A 227 -5.76 18.67 7.14
N VAL A 228 -7.05 18.81 6.81
CA VAL A 228 -8.13 18.86 7.82
C VAL A 228 -8.26 17.52 8.53
N GLU A 229 -8.40 16.44 7.76
CA GLU A 229 -8.49 15.07 8.28
C GLU A 229 -7.21 14.65 9.03
N TYR A 230 -6.03 15.14 8.62
CA TYR A 230 -4.79 14.89 9.35
C TYR A 230 -4.72 15.65 10.68
N GLU A 231 -5.23 16.88 10.76
CA GLU A 231 -5.31 17.61 12.02
C GLU A 231 -6.31 16.96 12.99
N GLU A 232 -7.42 16.38 12.50
CA GLU A 232 -8.31 15.55 13.33
C GLU A 232 -7.58 14.35 13.93
N PHE A 233 -6.76 13.65 13.13
CA PHE A 233 -5.90 12.59 13.61
C PHE A 233 -4.92 13.09 14.69
N ARG A 234 -4.23 14.21 14.45
CA ARG A 234 -3.28 14.78 15.42
C ARG A 234 -3.95 15.17 16.74
N ALA A 235 -5.16 15.73 16.67
CA ALA A 235 -5.93 16.14 17.84
C ALA A 235 -6.44 14.94 18.66
N ALA A 236 -6.72 13.80 18.00
CA ALA A 236 -7.23 12.60 18.67
C ALA A 236 -6.14 11.75 19.35
N VAL A 237 -4.88 11.85 18.88
CA VAL A 237 -3.75 11.05 19.39
C VAL A 237 -3.55 11.17 20.92
N PRO A 238 -3.51 12.37 21.53
CA PRO A 238 -3.26 12.48 22.97
C PRO A 238 -4.26 11.73 23.85
N ALA A 239 -5.55 11.84 23.54
CA ALA A 239 -6.60 11.16 24.30
C ALA A 239 -6.48 9.64 24.19
N ALA A 240 -6.20 9.12 22.98
CA ALA A 240 -6.04 7.68 22.76
C ALA A 240 -4.83 7.09 23.50
N PHE A 241 -3.71 7.81 23.55
CA PHE A 241 -2.53 7.38 24.30
C PHE A 241 -2.78 7.39 25.82
N GLU A 242 -3.49 8.40 26.31
CA GLU A 242 -3.85 8.50 27.72
C GLU A 242 -4.79 7.36 28.14
N GLU A 243 -5.86 7.11 27.37
CA GLU A 243 -6.78 5.99 27.57
C GLU A 243 -6.03 4.65 27.57
N ARG A 244 -5.20 4.41 26.54
CA ARG A 244 -4.43 3.17 26.45
C ARG A 244 -3.46 2.99 27.60
N SER A 245 -2.83 4.06 28.06
CA SER A 245 -1.94 3.99 29.22
C SER A 245 -2.70 3.63 30.49
N ARG A 246 -3.95 4.10 30.68
CA ARG A 246 -4.78 3.71 31.83
C ARG A 246 -5.22 2.25 31.76
N GLU A 247 -5.64 1.78 30.58
CA GLU A 247 -6.01 0.38 30.35
C GLU A 247 -4.87 -0.57 30.74
N LEU A 248 -3.66 -0.31 30.25
CA LEU A 248 -2.51 -1.17 30.51
C LEU A 248 -2.14 -1.23 32.00
N VAL A 249 -2.23 -0.10 32.71
CA VAL A 249 -2.02 -0.02 34.16
C VAL A 249 -3.11 -0.80 34.91
N GLY A 250 -4.37 -0.68 34.49
CA GLY A 250 -5.51 -1.37 35.11
C GLY A 250 -5.51 -2.88 34.91
N GLU A 251 -4.99 -3.38 33.78
CA GLU A 251 -4.91 -4.81 33.47
C GLU A 251 -3.79 -5.56 34.21
N GLY A 252 -2.97 -4.88 35.03
CA GLY A 252 -1.82 -5.49 35.70
C GLY A 252 -0.73 -5.97 34.72
N SER A 253 -0.86 -5.61 33.44
CA SER A 253 0.04 -5.95 32.33
C SER A 253 1.41 -5.29 32.41
N VAL A 254 1.61 -4.45 33.43
CA VAL A 254 2.81 -3.64 33.62
C VAL A 254 3.24 -3.76 35.07
N GLY A 255 4.40 -4.39 35.30
CA GLY A 255 4.97 -4.56 36.64
C GLY A 255 5.26 -3.22 37.31
N GLU A 256 5.35 -3.22 38.65
CA GLU A 256 5.78 -2.06 39.45
C GLU A 256 7.02 -1.42 38.83
N GLY A 257 6.88 -0.19 38.32
CA GLY A 257 7.97 0.57 37.68
C GLY A 257 7.85 0.78 36.17
N SER A 258 6.78 0.32 35.52
CA SER A 258 6.59 0.57 34.10
C SER A 258 6.30 2.03 33.75
N VAL A 259 7.00 2.55 32.74
CA VAL A 259 6.81 3.92 32.25
C VAL A 259 5.54 3.99 31.40
N PRO A 260 4.63 4.97 31.65
CA PRO A 260 3.47 5.24 30.80
C PRO A 260 3.85 5.38 29.32
N LEU A 261 2.96 4.95 28.42
CA LEU A 261 3.13 5.18 26.99
C LEU A 261 3.24 6.68 26.73
N ARG A 262 4.41 7.12 26.24
CA ARG A 262 4.63 8.53 25.92
C ARG A 262 3.83 8.91 24.68
N THR A 263 2.98 9.92 24.81
CA THR A 263 2.24 10.49 23.69
C THR A 263 3.21 11.16 22.70
N PRO A 264 3.23 10.74 21.43
CA PRO A 264 4.05 11.39 20.42
C PRO A 264 3.47 12.75 20.01
N VAL A 265 4.35 13.72 19.75
CA VAL A 265 3.97 15.01 19.15
C VAL A 265 4.16 14.94 17.64
N PHE A 266 3.07 14.70 16.91
CA PHE A 266 3.13 14.64 15.45
C PHE A 266 3.35 16.02 14.82
N PRO A 267 4.17 16.11 13.74
CA PRO A 267 4.44 17.37 13.05
C PRO A 267 3.19 17.89 12.33
N ALA A 268 3.13 19.20 12.12
CA ALA A 268 2.10 19.85 11.31
C ALA A 268 2.14 19.39 9.85
N TYR A 269 1.01 19.51 9.17
CA TYR A 269 0.89 19.15 7.77
C TYR A 269 1.76 20.08 6.89
N PRO A 270 2.82 19.58 6.23
CA PRO A 270 3.70 20.47 5.49
C PRO A 270 3.01 21.01 4.23
N PRO A 271 3.10 22.32 3.95
CA PRO A 271 2.52 22.92 2.76
C PRO A 271 3.21 22.38 1.50
N LEU A 272 2.51 22.48 0.37
CA LEU A 272 3.11 22.19 -0.94
C LEU A 272 4.12 23.29 -1.31
N HIS A 273 5.17 22.94 -2.07
CA HIS A 273 6.13 23.89 -2.62
C HIS A 273 5.46 24.97 -3.48
N ASN A 274 4.42 24.60 -4.22
CA ASN A 274 3.54 25.56 -4.90
C ASN A 274 2.07 25.34 -4.48
N PRO A 275 1.58 26.05 -3.45
CA PRO A 275 0.21 25.91 -2.95
C PRO A 275 -0.87 26.32 -3.98
N GLN A 276 -0.53 27.21 -4.91
CA GLN A 276 -1.44 27.70 -5.94
C GLN A 276 -1.59 26.72 -7.12
N SER A 277 -0.86 25.61 -7.12
CA SER A 277 -0.93 24.65 -8.21
C SER A 277 -2.32 24.01 -8.32
N LEU A 278 -2.91 24.12 -9.51
CA LEU A 278 -4.17 23.42 -9.85
C LEU A 278 -3.97 21.90 -10.02
N VAL A 279 -2.72 21.43 -10.00
CA VAL A 279 -2.41 20.01 -9.97
C VAL A 279 -2.69 19.51 -8.56
N ARG A 280 -3.55 18.51 -8.42
CA ARG A 280 -3.75 17.79 -7.15
C ARG A 280 -3.28 16.36 -7.28
N GLY A 281 -2.47 15.92 -6.32
CA GLY A 281 -2.03 14.54 -6.19
C GLY A 281 -3.20 13.69 -5.74
N THR A 282 -3.39 12.55 -6.39
CA THR A 282 -4.38 11.55 -5.97
C THR A 282 -3.63 10.41 -5.28
N GLY A 283 -3.98 10.09 -4.04
CA GLY A 283 -3.33 9.03 -3.26
C GLY A 283 -2.51 9.56 -2.08
N LEU A 284 -1.35 8.93 -1.82
CA LEU A 284 -0.49 9.21 -0.66
C LEU A 284 0.00 10.65 -0.64
N GLN A 285 -0.38 11.35 0.41
CA GLN A 285 -0.04 12.73 0.69
C GLN A 285 1.31 12.85 1.42
N GLY A 286 1.70 11.85 2.20
CA GLY A 286 2.98 11.88 2.90
C GLY A 286 3.31 10.60 3.63
N LEU A 287 4.52 10.56 4.17
CA LEU A 287 4.99 9.50 5.04
C LEU A 287 5.52 10.12 6.33
N ILE A 288 5.19 9.51 7.47
CA ILE A 288 5.81 9.85 8.74
C ILE A 288 6.68 8.67 9.15
N HIS A 289 7.94 8.96 9.43
CA HIS A 289 8.89 7.99 9.96
C HIS A 289 9.53 8.55 11.22
N PHE A 290 10.07 7.67 12.05
CA PHE A 290 10.65 8.02 13.34
C PHE A 290 12.16 7.80 13.32
N ASP A 291 12.88 8.54 14.16
CA ASP A 291 14.26 8.22 14.53
C ASP A 291 14.29 7.38 15.82
N ALA A 292 15.50 7.00 16.26
CA ALA A 292 15.71 6.21 17.48
C ALA A 292 15.14 6.84 18.76
N ALA A 293 14.93 8.16 18.76
CA ALA A 293 14.35 8.89 19.89
C ALA A 293 12.82 9.04 19.79
N TRP A 294 12.16 8.32 18.87
CA TRP A 294 10.74 8.45 18.58
C TRP A 294 10.32 9.83 18.05
N GLN A 295 11.24 10.63 17.50
CA GLN A 295 10.90 11.92 16.92
C GLN A 295 10.30 11.72 15.50
N PRO A 296 9.03 12.10 15.27
CA PRO A 296 8.41 11.95 13.96
C PRO A 296 8.89 12.99 12.95
N THR A 297 9.16 12.55 11.73
CA THR A 297 9.45 13.41 10.56
C THR A 297 8.42 13.19 9.45
N PHE A 298 7.73 14.24 9.02
CA PHE A 298 6.79 14.21 7.90
C PHE A 298 7.51 14.49 6.58
N THR A 299 7.60 13.48 5.71
CA THR A 299 8.02 13.64 4.31
C THR A 299 6.80 13.84 3.41
N ARG A 300 6.56 15.08 2.98
CA ARG A 300 5.45 15.42 2.08
C ARG A 300 5.66 14.85 0.68
N CYS A 301 4.65 14.17 0.14
CA CYS A 301 4.63 13.71 -1.24
C CYS A 301 4.26 14.87 -2.19
N ASP A 302 5.21 15.78 -2.38
CA ASP A 302 4.99 17.00 -3.14
C ASP A 302 5.28 16.83 -4.63
N TYR A 303 4.23 16.72 -5.43
CA TYR A 303 4.28 16.65 -6.88
C TYR A 303 4.41 18.02 -7.56
N THR A 304 4.24 19.13 -6.83
CA THR A 304 4.41 20.50 -7.33
C THR A 304 5.86 20.93 -7.34
N ARG A 305 6.70 20.33 -6.49
CA ARG A 305 8.15 20.59 -6.40
C ARG A 305 8.92 20.23 -7.67
N PHE A 306 8.39 19.34 -8.51
CA PHE A 306 9.09 18.84 -9.68
C PHE A 306 8.39 19.26 -10.97
N TRP A 307 9.12 19.95 -11.83
CA TRP A 307 8.68 20.18 -13.19
C TRP A 307 8.95 18.96 -14.09
N THR A 308 7.89 18.46 -14.73
CA THR A 308 7.93 17.55 -15.87
C THR A 308 6.71 17.82 -16.77
N LEU A 309 6.80 17.44 -18.04
CA LEU A 309 5.75 17.59 -19.05
C LEU A 309 4.45 16.85 -18.70
N THR A 310 4.57 15.69 -18.03
CA THR A 310 3.44 14.82 -17.69
C THR A 310 3.23 14.75 -16.18
N LEU A 311 2.00 14.54 -15.72
CA LEU A 311 1.71 14.35 -14.29
C LEU A 311 2.37 13.08 -13.76
N MET A 312 2.40 12.02 -14.57
CA MET A 312 3.13 10.80 -14.24
C MET A 312 4.62 11.04 -14.03
N GLY A 313 5.24 11.87 -14.88
CA GLY A 313 6.65 12.23 -14.71
C GLY A 313 6.93 12.86 -13.35
N ARG A 314 6.02 13.74 -12.90
CA ARG A 314 6.10 14.39 -11.59
C ARG A 314 5.97 13.36 -10.49
N GLN A 315 4.99 12.46 -10.59
CA GLN A 315 4.78 11.38 -9.64
C GLN A 315 5.99 10.45 -9.53
N MET A 316 6.55 9.99 -10.66
CA MET A 316 7.73 9.13 -10.65
C MET A 316 8.96 9.85 -10.06
N LYS A 317 9.13 11.14 -10.35
CA LYS A 317 10.24 11.94 -9.81
C LYS A 317 10.08 12.18 -8.31
N MET A 318 8.86 12.47 -7.86
CA MET A 318 8.50 12.58 -6.45
C MET A 318 8.75 11.25 -5.71
N GLU A 319 8.26 10.13 -6.24
CA GLU A 319 8.51 8.81 -5.64
C GLU A 319 10.01 8.53 -5.52
N ARG A 320 10.78 8.78 -6.59
CA ARG A 320 12.23 8.55 -6.59
C ARG A 320 13.00 9.46 -5.63
N ARG A 321 12.61 10.73 -5.51
CA ARG A 321 13.38 11.76 -4.79
C ARG A 321 12.93 11.96 -3.35
N MET A 322 11.69 11.61 -3.00
CA MET A 322 11.13 11.86 -1.67
C MET A 322 10.75 10.55 -0.96
N VAL A 323 10.06 9.62 -1.63
CA VAL A 323 9.58 8.39 -0.99
C VAL A 323 10.69 7.34 -0.86
N ARG A 324 11.42 7.05 -1.95
CA ARG A 324 12.45 6.00 -1.95
C ARG A 324 13.58 6.21 -0.94
N PRO A 325 14.08 7.44 -0.69
CA PRO A 325 15.08 7.66 0.35
C PRO A 325 14.58 7.30 1.75
N VAL A 326 13.31 7.61 2.08
CA VAL A 326 12.70 7.22 3.36
C VAL A 326 12.65 5.70 3.49
N LEU A 327 12.11 5.01 2.47
CA LEU A 327 12.02 3.55 2.49
C LEU A 327 13.40 2.87 2.52
N ARG A 328 14.41 3.50 1.91
CA ARG A 328 15.81 3.02 1.95
C ARG A 328 16.38 3.10 3.36
N ARG A 329 16.24 4.26 4.03
CA ARG A 329 16.72 4.45 5.41
C ARG A 329 16.07 3.46 6.38
N LEU A 330 14.75 3.28 6.29
CA LEU A 330 14.03 2.27 7.09
C LEU A 330 14.53 0.85 6.81
N ALA A 331 14.86 0.52 5.55
CA ALA A 331 15.37 -0.79 5.20
C ALA A 331 16.79 -1.04 5.72
N GLU A 332 17.62 0.00 5.80
CA GLU A 332 18.98 -0.06 6.36
C GLU A 332 18.91 -0.20 7.88
N ALA A 333 18.15 0.64 8.57
CA ALA A 333 17.97 0.59 10.03
C ALA A 333 17.38 -0.76 10.51
N THR A 334 16.45 -1.36 9.76
CA THR A 334 15.90 -2.67 10.13
C THR A 334 16.86 -3.84 9.91
N VAL A 335 17.91 -3.68 9.11
CA VAL A 335 18.96 -4.70 8.96
C VAL A 335 19.99 -4.56 10.08
N GLU A 336 20.40 -3.33 10.38
CA GLU A 336 21.37 -3.01 11.44
C GLU A 336 20.83 -3.47 12.81
N GLY A 337 19.60 -3.09 13.17
CA GLY A 337 18.98 -3.54 14.43
C GLY A 337 18.75 -5.06 14.50
N ALA A 338 18.65 -5.75 13.35
CA ALA A 338 18.58 -7.22 13.34
C ALA A 338 19.96 -7.88 13.54
N ALA A 339 21.04 -7.24 13.08
CA ALA A 339 22.40 -7.71 13.30
C ALA A 339 22.85 -7.50 14.75
N GLU A 340 22.52 -6.36 15.35
CA GLU A 340 22.82 -6.06 16.76
C GLU A 340 22.07 -7.00 17.71
N GLY A 341 20.77 -7.20 17.52
CA GLY A 341 20.00 -8.15 18.34
C GLY A 341 20.43 -9.61 18.19
N ALA A 342 21.01 -9.99 17.04
CA ALA A 342 21.59 -11.32 16.85
C ALA A 342 22.96 -11.47 17.54
N ALA A 343 23.76 -10.40 17.63
CA ALA A 343 25.02 -10.38 18.36
C ALA A 343 24.79 -10.42 19.88
N GLU A 344 23.81 -9.66 20.38
CA GLU A 344 23.46 -9.63 21.81
C GLU A 344 22.81 -10.96 22.27
N GLY A 345 21.99 -11.58 21.43
CA GLY A 345 21.44 -12.92 21.66
C GLY A 345 22.48 -14.06 21.59
N ALA A 346 23.64 -13.82 20.98
CA ALA A 346 24.76 -14.76 20.97
C ALA A 346 25.66 -14.61 22.20
N ASP A 347 25.79 -13.41 22.76
CA ASP A 347 26.60 -13.11 23.96
C ASP A 347 25.84 -13.46 25.27
N GLY A 348 24.51 -13.56 25.24
CA GLY A 348 23.68 -13.99 26.37
C GLY A 348 23.74 -15.49 26.74
N ARG A 349 24.54 -16.30 26.02
CA ARG A 349 24.84 -17.70 26.39
C ARG A 349 26.23 -17.82 27.01
N GLY A 350 26.44 -17.23 28.19
CA GLY A 350 27.63 -17.58 28.97
C GLY A 350 28.05 -16.56 30.01
N ARG A 351 27.38 -16.57 31.17
CA ARG A 351 28.01 -16.49 32.50
C ARG A 351 26.93 -16.57 33.57
N ILE A 352 26.55 -17.81 33.91
CA ILE A 352 26.07 -18.09 35.26
C ILE A 352 27.34 -18.01 36.12
N ALA A 353 27.51 -16.93 36.86
CA ALA A 353 28.52 -16.86 37.90
C ALA A 353 28.12 -17.84 39.03
N PRO A 354 29.04 -18.67 39.54
CA PRO A 354 28.73 -19.53 40.67
C PRO A 354 28.56 -18.65 41.91
N LEU A 355 27.45 -18.84 42.61
CA LEU A 355 27.26 -18.36 43.98
C LEU A 355 28.38 -18.93 44.86
N ALA A 356 29.09 -18.04 45.54
CA ALA A 356 29.91 -18.34 46.71
C ALA A 356 29.42 -17.50 47.87
#